data_AF-A0A7X0L797-F1
#
_entry.id   AF-A0A7X0L797-F1
#
_cell.length_a   1.000
_cell.length_b   1.000
_cell.length_c   1.000
_cell.angle_alpha   90.00
_cell.angle_beta   90.00
_cell.angle_gamma   90.00
#
_symmetry.space_group_name_H-M   'P 1'
#
loop_
_entity.id
_entity.type
_entity.pdbx_description
1 polymer ?
#
loop_
_entity_poly.entity_id
_entity_poly.type
_entity_poly.pdbx_seq_one_letter_code
_entity_poly.pdbx_strand_id
1 'polypeptide(L)'
;MHELSSAVVRFVRVVPRILGTFLWELPRNVLMILLKTYRRIISPLYGQVCRFFPSCSAYALEAVTVHGAVKGSWLAARRLARCHPWNAGGVDHVPAGHRHWPEGQTPTIVVLNNPDLFLAVRSDEDGRRTAA
;
A
#
# COMPACT_ATOMS: atom_id res chain seq x y z
N MET A 1 -8.23 -36.01 30.13
CA MET A 1 -7.54 -34.91 30.84
C MET A 1 -6.40 -34.26 30.02
N HIS A 2 -5.70 -34.98 29.13
CA HIS A 2 -4.64 -34.40 28.28
C HIS A 2 -5.14 -33.43 27.17
N GLU A 3 -6.31 -33.71 26.57
CA GLU A 3 -6.90 -32.87 25.51
C GLU A 3 -7.23 -31.44 25.98
N LEU A 4 -7.81 -31.29 27.18
CA LEU A 4 -8.16 -29.99 27.77
C LEU A 4 -6.92 -29.11 28.05
N SER A 5 -5.79 -29.72 28.38
CA SER A 5 -4.53 -29.00 28.64
C SER A 5 -3.93 -28.42 27.35
N SER A 6 -4.01 -29.17 26.23
CA SER A 6 -3.52 -28.73 24.93
C SER A 6 -4.34 -27.57 24.33
N ALA A 7 -5.67 -27.59 24.49
CA ALA A 7 -6.57 -26.55 24.01
C ALA A 7 -6.38 -25.22 24.77
N VAL A 8 -6.23 -25.28 26.10
CA VAL A 8 -5.99 -24.09 26.95
C VAL A 8 -4.61 -23.49 26.66
N VAL A 9 -3.55 -24.30 26.55
CA VAL A 9 -2.20 -23.80 26.22
C VAL A 9 -2.15 -23.19 24.83
N ARG A 10 -2.85 -23.78 23.85
CA ARG A 10 -2.99 -23.21 22.50
C ARG A 10 -3.75 -21.89 22.53
N PHE A 11 -4.85 -21.80 23.25
CA PHE A 11 -5.64 -20.58 23.42
C PHE A 11 -4.82 -19.44 24.07
N VAL A 12 -4.13 -19.72 25.18
CA VAL A 12 -3.30 -18.72 25.90
C VAL A 12 -2.13 -18.20 25.06
N ARG A 13 -1.58 -19.02 24.15
CA ARG A 13 -0.51 -18.57 23.23
C ARG A 13 -1.02 -17.88 21.96
N VAL A 14 -2.20 -18.26 21.47
CA VAL A 14 -2.73 -17.81 20.17
C VAL A 14 -3.50 -16.50 20.30
N VAL A 15 -4.32 -16.34 21.34
CA VAL A 15 -5.16 -15.15 21.56
C VAL A 15 -4.36 -13.85 21.65
N PRO A 16 -3.30 -13.71 22.48
CA PRO A 16 -2.52 -12.47 22.55
C PRO A 16 -1.73 -12.19 21.27
N ARG A 17 -1.33 -13.23 20.52
CA ARG A 17 -0.71 -13.07 19.20
C ARG A 17 -1.70 -12.54 18.17
N ILE A 18 -2.91 -13.10 18.11
CA ILE A 18 -3.97 -12.64 17.22
C ILE A 18 -4.38 -11.21 17.58
N LEU A 19 -4.63 -10.93 18.85
CA LEU A 19 -5.02 -9.60 19.34
C LEU A 19 -3.92 -8.57 19.06
N GLY A 20 -2.66 -8.93 19.29
CA GLY A 20 -1.49 -8.10 18.98
C GLY A 20 -1.36 -7.78 17.49
N THR A 21 -1.52 -8.77 16.61
CA THR A 21 -1.53 -8.53 15.15
C THR A 21 -2.74 -7.70 14.71
N PHE A 22 -3.90 -7.91 15.32
CA PHE A 22 -5.12 -7.17 14.99
C PHE A 22 -5.01 -5.69 15.37
N LEU A 23 -4.49 -5.41 16.58
CA LEU A 23 -4.17 -4.06 17.05
C LEU A 23 -3.10 -3.37 16.19
N TRP A 24 -2.12 -4.11 15.68
CA TRP A 24 -1.05 -3.58 14.84
C TRP A 24 -1.49 -3.28 13.39
N GLU A 25 -2.43 -4.05 12.85
CA GLU A 25 -2.95 -3.85 11.49
C GLU A 25 -4.12 -2.86 11.42
N LEU A 26 -4.83 -2.63 12.54
CA LEU A 26 -5.91 -1.65 12.68
C LEU A 26 -5.55 -0.24 12.16
N PRO A 27 -4.44 0.40 12.59
CA PRO A 27 -4.11 1.75 12.14
C PRO A 27 -3.87 1.84 10.63
N ARG A 28 -3.30 0.80 10.03
CA ARG A 28 -3.06 0.75 8.57
C ARG A 28 -4.38 0.81 7.82
N ASN A 29 -5.36 0.00 8.23
CA ASN A 29 -6.67 -0.05 7.58
C ASN A 29 -7.44 1.26 7.74
N VAL A 30 -7.39 1.87 8.93
CA VAL A 30 -8.00 3.18 9.18
C VAL A 30 -7.38 4.25 8.28
N LEU A 31 -6.04 4.31 8.18
CA LEU A 31 -5.35 5.25 7.29
C LEU A 31 -5.72 5.03 5.82
N MET A 32 -5.80 3.78 5.36
CA MET A 32 -6.20 3.48 3.98
C MET A 32 -7.62 3.98 3.69
N ILE A 33 -8.57 3.79 4.60
CA ILE A 33 -9.95 4.28 4.43
C ILE A 33 -9.95 5.81 4.41
N LEU A 34 -9.27 6.46 5.35
CA LEU A 34 -9.18 7.92 5.40
C LEU A 34 -8.57 8.51 4.12
N LEU A 35 -7.48 7.93 3.62
CA LEU A 35 -6.84 8.36 2.37
C LEU A 35 -7.73 8.13 1.15
N LYS A 36 -8.48 7.01 1.09
CA LYS A 36 -9.46 6.76 0.02
C LYS A 36 -10.60 7.78 0.06
N THR A 37 -11.15 8.07 1.24
CA THR A 37 -12.21 9.06 1.43
C THR A 37 -11.72 10.46 1.06
N TYR A 38 -10.53 10.85 1.52
CA TYR A 38 -9.90 12.12 1.14
C TYR A 38 -9.75 12.24 -0.37
N ARG A 39 -9.27 11.18 -1.05
CA ARG A 39 -9.13 11.19 -2.51
C ARG A 39 -10.46 11.27 -3.25
N ARG A 40 -11.54 10.70 -2.71
CA ARG A 40 -12.86 10.69 -3.35
C ARG A 40 -13.59 12.01 -3.17
N ILE A 41 -13.44 12.68 -2.03
CA ILE A 41 -14.22 13.86 -1.66
C ILE A 41 -13.41 15.15 -1.82
N ILE A 42 -12.17 15.18 -1.33
CA ILE A 42 -11.35 16.41 -1.26
C ILE A 42 -10.48 16.60 -2.51
N SER A 43 -9.86 15.54 -3.01
CA SER A 43 -8.94 15.65 -4.15
C SER A 43 -9.55 16.26 -5.42
N PRO A 44 -10.82 16.02 -5.78
CA PRO A 44 -11.44 16.66 -6.94
C PRO A 44 -11.55 18.19 -6.80
N LEU A 45 -11.62 18.71 -5.57
CA LEU A 45 -11.79 20.14 -5.30
C LEU A 45 -10.48 20.93 -5.44
N TYR A 46 -9.33 20.27 -5.29
CA TYR A 46 -8.01 20.92 -5.26
C TYR A 46 -7.21 20.81 -6.56
N GLY A 47 -7.62 19.96 -7.51
CA GLY A 47 -6.91 19.76 -8.77
C GLY A 47 -5.51 19.12 -8.63
N GLN A 48 -4.71 19.21 -9.68
CA GLN A 48 -3.37 18.61 -9.75
C GLN A 48 -2.27 19.59 -9.31
N VAL A 49 -2.11 19.76 -7.99
CA VAL A 49 -1.07 20.62 -7.40
C VAL A 49 0.25 19.89 -7.11
N CYS A 50 0.25 18.57 -7.19
CA CYS A 50 1.41 17.76 -6.82
C CYS A 50 2.50 17.88 -7.88
N ARG A 51 3.73 18.09 -7.42
CA ARG A 51 4.89 18.23 -8.30
C ARG A 51 5.47 16.89 -8.77
N PHE A 52 5.16 15.82 -8.05
CA PHE A 52 5.56 14.46 -8.39
C PHE A 52 4.38 13.62 -8.90
N PHE A 53 4.70 12.66 -9.77
CA PHE A 53 3.81 11.57 -10.17
C PHE A 53 4.26 10.26 -9.51
N PRO A 54 3.34 9.44 -8.95
CA PRO A 54 1.94 9.74 -8.69
C PRO A 54 1.77 10.88 -7.66
N SER A 55 0.56 11.44 -7.57
CA SER A 55 0.23 12.53 -6.64
C SER A 55 0.53 12.15 -5.18
N CYS A 56 0.76 13.14 -4.31
CA CYS A 56 1.12 12.88 -2.90
C CYS A 56 0.09 12.02 -2.16
N SER A 57 -1.21 12.19 -2.43
CA SER A 57 -2.27 11.37 -1.83
C SER A 57 -2.33 9.95 -2.40
N ALA A 58 -2.05 9.79 -3.69
CA ALA A 58 -1.95 8.47 -4.32
C ALA A 58 -0.71 7.70 -3.85
N TYR A 59 0.44 8.39 -3.75
CA TYR A 59 1.66 7.86 -3.16
C TYR A 59 1.45 7.48 -1.69
N ALA A 60 0.78 8.31 -0.90
CA ALA A 60 0.51 8.01 0.51
C ALA A 60 -0.35 6.73 0.66
N LEU A 61 -1.39 6.60 -0.16
CA LEU A 61 -2.26 5.42 -0.13
C LEU A 61 -1.49 4.15 -0.52
N GLU A 62 -0.66 4.21 -1.55
CA GLU A 62 0.20 3.10 -1.93
C GLU A 62 1.24 2.78 -0.85
N ALA A 63 1.93 3.78 -0.30
CA ALA A 63 2.95 3.60 0.74
C ALA A 63 2.38 2.90 1.98
N VAL A 64 1.19 3.29 2.44
CA VAL A 64 0.50 2.61 3.55
C VAL A 64 0.04 1.20 3.17
N THR A 65 -0.38 1.01 1.91
CA THR A 65 -0.79 -0.30 1.40
C THR A 65 0.38 -1.29 1.38
N VAL A 66 1.56 -0.84 0.93
CA VAL A 66 2.77 -1.64 0.71
C VAL A 66 3.59 -1.83 2.00
N HIS A 67 3.81 -0.75 2.77
CA HIS A 67 4.73 -0.74 3.93
C HIS A 67 4.04 -0.72 5.29
N GLY A 68 2.70 -0.59 5.33
CA GLY A 68 1.94 -0.47 6.57
C GLY A 68 1.89 0.95 7.14
N ALA A 69 1.25 1.12 8.30
CA ALA A 69 0.93 2.44 8.85
C ALA A 69 2.16 3.29 9.14
N VAL A 70 3.16 2.74 9.84
CA VAL A 70 4.33 3.49 10.32
C VAL A 70 5.24 3.90 9.16
N LYS A 71 5.82 2.91 8.47
CA LYS A 71 6.76 3.16 7.36
C LYS A 71 6.07 3.83 6.17
N GLY A 72 4.82 3.47 5.89
CA GLY A 72 4.02 4.12 4.85
C GLY A 72 3.77 5.60 5.14
N SER A 73 3.42 5.95 6.38
CA SER A 73 3.22 7.36 6.78
C SER A 73 4.53 8.14 6.75
N TRP A 74 5.64 7.55 7.19
CA TRP A 74 6.95 8.20 7.11
C TRP A 74 7.37 8.51 5.67
N LEU A 75 7.19 7.55 4.75
CA LEU A 75 7.45 7.77 3.32
C LEU A 75 6.56 8.86 2.74
N ALA A 76 5.26 8.85 3.10
CA ALA A 76 4.30 9.85 2.65
C ALA A 76 4.67 11.26 3.15
N ALA A 77 5.00 11.40 4.43
CA ALA A 77 5.43 12.66 5.04
C ALA A 77 6.71 13.20 4.39
N ARG A 78 7.71 12.33 4.17
CA ARG A 78 8.96 12.70 3.48
C ARG A 78 8.72 13.19 2.06
N ARG A 79 7.76 12.61 1.35
CA ARG A 79 7.40 13.08 0.01
C ARG A 79 6.65 14.40 0.05
N LEU A 80 5.70 14.56 0.98
CA LEU A 80 4.93 15.78 1.13
C LEU A 80 5.85 16.98 1.43
N ALA A 81 6.85 16.79 2.31
CA ALA A 81 7.85 17.82 2.61
C ALA A 81 8.69 18.25 1.39
N ARG A 82 8.91 17.35 0.42
CA ARG A 82 9.61 17.66 -0.85
C ARG A 82 8.69 18.27 -1.90
N CYS A 83 7.37 18.10 -1.77
CA CYS A 83 6.40 18.54 -2.75
C CYS A 83 6.03 20.02 -2.55
N HIS A 84 6.94 20.91 -2.94
CA HIS A 84 6.73 22.36 -2.92
C HIS A 84 7.00 22.98 -4.31
N PRO A 85 6.55 24.22 -4.58
CA PRO A 85 6.63 24.83 -5.92
C PRO A 85 8.06 24.94 -6.49
N TRP A 86 9.06 25.13 -5.63
CA TRP A 86 10.48 25.18 -6.04
C TRP A 86 11.13 23.82 -6.32
N ASN A 87 10.39 22.72 -6.23
CA ASN A 87 10.91 21.41 -6.62
C ASN A 87 10.68 21.20 -8.13
N ALA A 88 11.66 20.64 -8.84
CA ALA A 88 11.50 20.27 -10.24
C ALA A 88 10.41 19.21 -10.42
N GLY A 89 10.21 18.35 -9.42
CA GLY A 89 9.26 17.24 -9.50
C GLY A 89 9.79 16.06 -10.27
N GLY A 90 8.86 15.25 -10.78
CA GLY A 90 9.17 14.07 -11.59
C GLY A 90 8.41 12.83 -11.17
N VAL A 91 8.83 11.68 -11.70
CA VAL A 91 8.28 10.38 -11.34
C VAL A 91 9.04 9.83 -10.14
N ASP A 92 8.33 9.56 -9.06
CA ASP A 92 8.91 8.98 -7.84
C ASP A 92 7.92 7.91 -7.36
N HIS A 93 8.25 6.64 -7.51
CA HIS A 93 7.38 5.52 -7.12
C HIS A 93 7.61 5.13 -5.66
N VAL A 94 6.62 4.46 -5.07
CA VAL A 94 6.83 3.87 -3.74
C VAL A 94 7.87 2.76 -3.86
N PRO A 95 8.92 2.72 -3.01
CA PRO A 95 9.91 1.65 -3.05
C PRO A 95 9.26 0.29 -2.78
N ALA A 96 9.80 -0.78 -3.37
CA ALA A 96 9.28 -2.13 -3.21
C ALA A 96 9.15 -2.52 -1.71
N GLY A 97 8.02 -3.12 -1.36
CA GLY A 97 7.76 -3.66 -0.03
C GLY A 97 8.09 -5.14 0.08
N HIS A 98 7.97 -5.67 1.30
CA HIS A 98 8.12 -7.10 1.58
C HIS A 98 6.79 -7.87 1.41
N ARG A 99 5.70 -7.18 1.13
CA ARG A 99 4.39 -7.80 0.96
C ARG A 99 4.33 -8.45 -0.42
N HIS A 100 4.06 -9.75 -0.44
CA HIS A 100 3.80 -10.50 -1.66
C HIS A 100 2.30 -10.57 -1.90
N TRP A 101 1.86 -10.27 -3.12
CA TRP A 101 0.47 -10.46 -3.55
C TRP A 101 0.41 -11.61 -4.54
N PRO A 102 -0.52 -12.56 -4.36
CA PRO A 102 -0.75 -13.59 -5.37
C PRO A 102 -1.20 -12.95 -6.70
N GLU A 103 -0.95 -13.67 -7.80
CA GLU A 103 -1.30 -13.23 -9.15
C GLU A 103 -2.78 -12.84 -9.24
N GLY A 104 -3.05 -11.72 -9.90
CA GLY A 104 -4.40 -11.15 -10.03
C GLY A 104 -4.97 -10.48 -8.77
N GLN A 105 -4.28 -10.51 -7.62
CA GLN A 105 -4.77 -9.92 -6.35
C GLN A 105 -3.98 -8.68 -5.91
N THR A 106 -3.24 -8.07 -6.84
CA THR A 106 -2.50 -6.84 -6.54
C THR A 106 -3.49 -5.69 -6.29
N PRO A 107 -3.30 -4.89 -5.23
CA PRO A 107 -4.19 -3.77 -4.94
C PRO A 107 -4.21 -2.79 -6.10
N THR A 108 -5.40 -2.36 -6.51
CA THR A 108 -5.59 -1.46 -7.66
C THR A 108 -4.76 -0.19 -7.55
N ILE A 109 -4.50 0.33 -6.34
CA ILE A 109 -3.66 1.52 -6.16
C ILE A 109 -2.20 1.30 -6.60
N VAL A 110 -1.64 0.11 -6.33
CA VAL A 110 -0.30 -0.26 -6.76
C VAL A 110 -0.28 -0.37 -8.29
N VAL A 111 -1.35 -0.92 -8.88
CA VAL A 111 -1.48 -1.00 -10.34
C VAL A 111 -1.52 0.36 -11.01
N LEU A 112 -2.40 1.23 -10.52
CA LEU A 112 -2.64 2.55 -11.12
C LEU A 112 -1.46 3.50 -10.99
N ASN A 113 -0.64 3.36 -9.94
CA ASN A 113 0.49 4.25 -9.71
C ASN A 113 1.77 3.83 -10.43
N ASN A 114 1.83 2.60 -10.97
CA ASN A 114 3.01 2.07 -11.66
C ASN A 114 2.66 1.52 -13.06
N PRO A 115 1.92 2.26 -13.91
CA PRO A 115 1.32 1.73 -15.13
C PRO A 115 2.35 1.19 -16.12
N ASP A 116 3.50 1.83 -16.22
CA ASP A 116 4.66 1.43 -17.03
C ASP A 116 5.15 0.03 -16.66
N LEU A 117 5.28 -0.27 -15.36
CA LEU A 117 5.69 -1.58 -14.89
C LEU A 117 4.64 -2.65 -15.24
N PHE A 118 3.36 -2.35 -15.06
CA PHE A 118 2.28 -3.30 -15.36
C PHE A 118 2.13 -3.57 -16.86
N LEU A 119 2.33 -2.55 -17.69
CA LEU A 119 2.28 -2.71 -19.14
C LEU A 119 3.46 -3.55 -19.65
N ALA A 120 4.66 -3.33 -19.12
CA ALA A 120 5.84 -4.13 -19.45
C ALA A 120 5.65 -5.62 -19.11
N VAL A 121 5.16 -5.92 -17.89
CA VAL A 121 4.89 -7.31 -17.48
C VAL A 121 3.84 -7.96 -18.40
N ARG A 122 2.75 -7.25 -18.73
CA ARG A 122 1.72 -7.79 -19.63
C ARG A 122 2.25 -8.08 -21.03
N SER A 123 3.07 -7.20 -21.62
CA SER A 123 3.65 -7.46 -22.94
C SER A 123 4.57 -8.68 -22.94
N ASP A 124 5.31 -8.91 -21.86
CA ASP A 124 6.18 -10.08 -21.72
C ASP A 124 5.37 -11.38 -21.61
N GLU A 125 4.24 -11.35 -20.89
CA GLU A 125 3.31 -12.47 -20.78
C GLU A 125 2.67 -12.82 -22.14
N ASP A 126 2.20 -11.81 -22.88
CA ASP A 126 1.60 -12.00 -24.20
C ASP A 126 2.63 -12.50 -25.22
N GLY A 127 3.86 -12.00 -25.17
CA GLY A 127 4.98 -12.51 -25.97
C GLY A 127 5.27 -14.00 -25.69
N ARG A 128 5.25 -14.41 -24.42
CA ARG A 128 5.45 -15.83 -24.04
C ARG A 128 4.31 -16.72 -24.50
N ARG A 129 3.06 -16.23 -24.42
CA ARG A 129 1.86 -16.97 -24.86
C ARG A 129 1.78 -17.14 -26.37
N THR A 130 2.26 -16.16 -27.13
CA THR A 130 2.29 -16.22 -28.60
C THR A 130 3.44 -17.08 -29.14
N ALA A 131 4.49 -17.30 -28.34
CA ALA A 131 5.61 -18.17 -28.67
C ALA A 131 5.44 -19.64 -28.25
N ALA A 132 4.35 -19.97 -27.53
CA ALA A 132 3.99 -21.31 -27.08
C ALA A 132 2.93 -21.93 -27.98
#